data_AF-A0A8R7QZ79-F1
#
_entry.id   AF-A0A8R7QZ79-F1
#
_cell.length_a   1.000
_cell.length_b   1.000
_cell.length_c   1.000
_cell.angle_alpha   90.00
_cell.angle_beta   90.00
_cell.angle_gamma   90.00
#
_symmetry.space_group_name_H-M   'P 1'
#
loop_
_entity.id
_entity.type
_entity.pdbx_description
1 polymer ?
#
loop_
_entity_poly.entity_id
_entity_poly.type
_entity_poly.pdbx_seq_one_letter_code
_entity_poly.pdbx_strand_id
1 'polypeptide(L)'
;MLDKELETKFRLWIKPRRCSSHSKCSALPQDLCVFSGSIPLSKSFADRVMPEARKMPILWFHGMADGVVLFEARYAGCTFLQELGMACEFKTYPTLGHWLVDEELQYFDDSYSIA
;
A
#
# COMPACT_ATOMS: atom_id res chain seq x y z
N MET A 1 22.80 -0.81 13.46
CA MET A 1 22.82 -1.95 12.52
C MET A 1 21.41 -2.50 12.53
N LEU A 2 20.53 -1.92 11.71
CA LEU A 2 19.18 -2.45 11.53
C LEU A 2 19.30 -3.62 10.57
N ASP A 3 18.75 -4.75 11.00
CA ASP A 3 19.03 -6.07 10.46
C ASP A 3 18.65 -6.15 8.98
N LYS A 4 19.61 -6.57 8.13
CA LYS A 4 19.40 -6.81 6.70
C LYS A 4 18.33 -7.89 6.45
N GLU A 5 17.99 -8.67 7.49
CA GLU A 5 16.94 -9.67 7.45
C GLU A 5 15.53 -9.06 7.33
N LEU A 6 15.29 -7.85 7.88
CA LEU A 6 13.99 -7.17 7.74
C LEU A 6 13.77 -6.66 6.31
N GLU A 7 14.79 -6.10 5.65
CA GLU A 7 14.68 -5.68 4.24
C GLU A 7 14.35 -6.84 3.29
N THR A 8 14.70 -8.09 3.66
CA THR A 8 14.56 -9.26 2.79
C THR A 8 13.17 -9.91 2.82
N LYS A 9 12.32 -9.62 3.83
CA LYS A 9 10.98 -10.22 3.97
C LYS A 9 9.82 -9.38 3.42
N PHE A 10 10.06 -8.16 2.95
CA PHE A 10 9.01 -7.30 2.41
C PHE A 10 8.70 -7.62 0.94
N ARG A 11 7.95 -8.69 0.69
CA ARG A 11 7.20 -8.81 -0.56
C ARG A 11 5.98 -7.90 -0.49
N LEU A 12 6.20 -6.60 -0.67
CA LEU A 12 5.13 -5.68 -1.03
C LEU A 12 4.52 -6.22 -2.33
N TRP A 13 3.25 -6.66 -2.31
CA TRP A 13 2.53 -7.02 -3.54
C TRP A 13 2.11 -5.74 -4.27
N ILE A 14 3.10 -4.97 -4.74
CA ILE A 14 2.87 -3.85 -5.65
C ILE A 14 2.56 -4.45 -7.01
N LYS A 15 1.30 -4.38 -7.44
CA LYS A 15 0.93 -4.72 -8.81
C LYS A 15 0.79 -3.46 -9.66
N PRO A 16 1.81 -3.08 -10.46
CA PRO A 16 1.61 -2.07 -11.50
C PRO A 16 0.75 -2.67 -12.63
N ARG A 17 -0.33 -2.00 -13.05
CA ARG A 17 -1.02 -2.37 -14.30
C ARG A 17 -0.20 -1.94 -15.52
N ARG A 18 -0.16 -2.80 -16.54
CA ARG A 18 -0.05 -2.38 -17.96
C ARG A 18 -1.47 -2.36 -18.54
N CYS A 19 -1.92 -1.22 -19.10
CA CYS A 19 -3.15 -1.17 -19.92
C CYS A 19 -2.98 -2.17 -21.09
N SER A 20 -3.90 -3.12 -21.26
CA SER A 20 -3.84 -4.15 -22.30
C SER A 20 -4.80 -3.93 -23.49
N SER A 21 -5.53 -2.81 -23.56
CA SER A 21 -6.36 -2.54 -24.75
C SER A 21 -6.58 -1.04 -25.01
N HIS A 22 -6.63 -0.70 -26.30
CA HIS A 22 -6.49 0.63 -26.90
C HIS A 22 -7.72 1.54 -26.82
N SER A 23 -8.68 1.29 -25.92
CA SER A 23 -9.91 2.10 -25.91
C SER A 23 -10.38 2.37 -24.49
N LYS A 24 -10.15 3.64 -24.08
CA LYS A 24 -10.55 4.28 -22.82
C LYS A 24 -9.67 3.99 -21.60
N CYS A 25 -8.38 4.33 -21.66
CA CYS A 25 -7.65 4.69 -20.44
C CYS A 25 -7.89 6.20 -20.20
N SER A 26 -9.08 6.57 -19.69
CA SER A 26 -9.30 7.91 -19.14
C SER A 26 -8.63 7.98 -17.76
N ALA A 27 -7.37 8.40 -17.74
CA ALA A 27 -6.65 9.02 -16.62
C ALA A 27 -7.06 8.64 -15.18
N LEU A 28 -7.16 7.35 -14.86
CA LEU A 28 -7.22 6.92 -13.47
C LEU A 28 -5.83 7.06 -12.84
N PRO A 29 -5.70 7.58 -11.61
CA PRO A 29 -4.44 7.53 -10.89
C PRO A 29 -4.02 6.05 -10.72
N GLN A 30 -2.74 5.77 -10.97
CA GLN A 30 -2.15 4.43 -10.81
C GLN A 30 -1.95 4.16 -9.31
N ASP A 31 -3.03 3.91 -8.58
CA ASP A 31 -2.98 3.84 -7.13
C ASP A 31 -2.04 2.71 -6.66
N LEU A 32 -1.25 3.00 -5.64
CA LEU A 32 -0.36 2.02 -5.02
C LEU A 32 -1.16 1.22 -3.99
N CYS A 33 -1.32 -0.08 -4.20
CA CYS A 33 -2.01 -0.94 -3.24
C CYS A 33 -1.02 -1.71 -2.35
N VAL A 34 -1.31 -1.77 -1.05
CA VAL A 34 -0.54 -2.51 -0.04
C VAL A 34 -1.47 -3.42 0.75
N PHE A 35 -1.12 -4.70 0.85
CA PHE A 35 -1.80 -5.70 1.69
C PHE A 35 -0.87 -6.13 2.81
N SER A 36 -1.30 -5.94 4.06
CA SER A 36 -0.60 -6.37 5.28
C SER A 36 0.90 -6.05 5.33
N GLY A 37 1.30 -4.93 4.71
CA GLY A 37 2.70 -4.53 4.54
C GLY A 37 3.18 -3.53 5.60
N SER A 38 4.44 -3.11 5.46
CA SER A 38 5.01 -1.94 6.14
C SER A 38 6.03 -1.25 5.24
N ILE A 39 6.42 -0.02 5.56
CA ILE A 39 7.46 0.72 4.85
C ILE A 39 8.60 1.13 5.80
N PRO A 40 9.81 1.38 5.28
CA PRO A 40 10.89 1.96 6.07
C PRO A 40 10.57 3.40 6.47
N LEU A 41 10.59 3.68 7.77
CA LEU A 41 10.32 5.02 8.33
C LEU A 41 11.61 5.84 8.48
N SER A 42 12.42 5.88 7.42
CA SER A 42 13.74 6.53 7.45
C SER A 42 13.81 7.74 6.54
N LYS A 43 14.64 8.72 6.92
CA LYS A 43 14.94 9.87 6.07
C LYS A 43 15.54 9.44 4.72
N SER A 44 16.40 8.42 4.72
CA SER A 44 17.00 7.91 3.48
C SER A 44 15.97 7.30 2.52
N PHE A 45 14.87 6.73 3.04
CA PHE A 45 13.74 6.32 2.21
C PHE A 45 12.97 7.53 1.70
N ALA A 46 12.62 8.49 2.57
CA ALA A 46 11.94 9.73 2.19
C ALA A 46 12.64 10.49 1.05
N ASP A 47 13.97 10.61 1.12
CA ASP A 47 14.80 11.31 0.14
C ASP A 47 14.80 10.60 -1.24
N ARG A 48 14.48 9.30 -1.27
CA ARG A 48 14.39 8.50 -2.50
C ARG A 48 12.98 8.49 -3.11
N VAL A 49 11.96 8.92 -2.37
CA VAL A 49 10.59 9.01 -2.90
C VAL A 49 10.53 10.16 -3.92
N MET A 50 10.49 9.79 -5.20
CA MET A 50 10.44 10.73 -6.31
C MET A 50 9.20 11.65 -6.21
N PRO A 51 9.30 12.94 -6.58
CA PRO A 51 8.17 13.87 -6.51
C PRO A 51 6.91 13.39 -7.24
N GLU A 52 7.08 12.70 -8.38
CA GLU A 52 5.95 12.14 -9.13
C GLU A 52 5.26 11.01 -8.37
N ALA A 53 6.03 10.14 -7.71
CA ALA A 53 5.48 9.05 -6.92
C ALA A 53 4.63 9.56 -5.75
N ARG A 54 4.90 10.76 -5.23
CA ARG A 54 4.14 11.34 -4.12
C ARG A 54 2.70 11.72 -4.49
N LYS A 55 2.43 11.92 -5.79
CA LYS A 55 1.08 12.22 -6.29
C LYS A 55 0.19 10.98 -6.36
N MET A 56 0.78 9.80 -6.25
CA MET A 56 0.05 8.54 -6.31
C MET A 56 -0.61 8.28 -4.97
N PRO A 57 -1.94 8.16 -4.90
CA PRO A 57 -2.61 7.79 -3.67
C PRO A 57 -2.30 6.32 -3.35
N ILE A 58 -2.26 6.02 -2.06
CA ILE A 58 -2.00 4.68 -1.54
C ILE A 58 -3.31 4.12 -1.01
N LEU A 59 -3.65 2.89 -1.38
CA LEU A 59 -4.72 2.11 -0.76
C LEU A 59 -4.09 1.01 0.08
N TRP A 60 -4.32 1.04 1.40
CA TRP A 60 -3.66 0.14 2.34
C TRP A 60 -4.64 -0.70 3.16
N PHE A 61 -4.67 -1.99 2.83
CA PHE A 61 -5.43 -3.02 3.51
C PHE A 61 -4.61 -3.67 4.63
N HIS A 62 -5.21 -3.86 5.80
CA HIS A 62 -4.53 -4.47 6.95
C HIS A 62 -5.49 -5.14 7.92
N GLY A 63 -5.12 -6.32 8.42
CA GLY A 63 -5.83 -7.00 9.49
C GLY A 63 -5.45 -6.46 10.87
N MET A 64 -6.43 -6.12 11.72
CA MET A 64 -6.11 -5.63 13.08
C MET A 64 -5.64 -6.74 14.02
N ALA A 65 -5.88 -8.00 13.68
CA ALA A 65 -5.39 -9.16 14.40
C ALA A 65 -4.10 -9.74 13.76
N ASP A 66 -3.43 -8.98 12.88
CA ASP A 66 -2.17 -9.37 12.26
C ASP A 66 -1.05 -9.48 13.31
N GLY A 67 -0.64 -10.72 13.58
CA GLY A 67 0.46 -11.04 14.50
C GLY A 67 1.85 -11.08 13.85
N VAL A 68 1.98 -10.78 12.56
CA VAL A 68 3.24 -10.78 11.80
C VAL A 68 3.67 -9.34 11.51
N VAL A 69 2.78 -8.54 10.92
CA VAL A 69 2.99 -7.11 10.73
C VAL A 69 1.95 -6.40 11.58
N LEU A 70 2.40 -5.90 12.73
CA LEU A 70 1.52 -5.24 13.68
C LEU A 70 0.77 -4.08 13.04
N PHE A 71 -0.49 -3.90 13.43
CA PHE A 71 -1.36 -2.84 12.91
C PHE A 71 -0.74 -1.44 13.06
N GLU A 72 0.05 -1.22 14.12
CA GLU A 72 0.79 0.01 14.39
C GLU A 72 1.83 0.33 13.33
N ALA A 73 2.46 -0.69 12.71
CA ALA A 73 3.43 -0.49 11.64
C ALA A 73 2.77 0.16 10.40
N ARG A 74 1.52 -0.22 10.12
CA ARG A 74 0.70 0.37 9.07
C ARG A 74 0.28 1.81 9.41
N TYR A 75 -0.14 2.05 10.65
CA TYR A 75 -0.47 3.41 11.11
C TYR A 75 0.74 4.37 11.00
N ALA A 76 1.91 3.91 11.46
CA ALA A 76 3.15 4.68 11.39
C ALA A 76 3.61 4.91 9.93
N GLY A 77 3.52 3.87 9.08
CA GLY A 77 3.85 3.96 7.66
C GLY A 77 3.02 4.99 6.91
N CYS A 78 1.71 4.98 7.12
CA CYS A 78 0.86 5.94 6.43
C CYS A 78 1.00 7.36 6.98
N THR A 79 1.14 7.54 8.29
CA THR A 79 1.46 8.87 8.87
C THR A 79 2.71 9.44 8.22
N PHE A 80 3.77 8.64 8.12
CA PHE A 80 5.02 9.01 7.46
C PHE A 80 4.82 9.37 5.97
N LEU A 81 4.02 8.61 5.22
CA LEU A 81 3.74 8.91 3.80
C LEU A 81 2.92 10.19 3.63
N GLN A 82 1.98 10.45 4.54
CA GLN A 82 1.21 11.70 4.58
C GLN A 82 2.11 12.90 4.87
N GLU A 83 3.09 12.77 5.76
CA GLU A 83 4.12 13.79 6.00
C GLU A 83 4.98 14.06 4.76
N LEU A 84 5.15 13.07 3.86
CA LEU A 84 5.80 13.26 2.56
C LEU A 84 4.89 13.89 1.49
N GLY A 85 3.63 14.17 1.81
CA GLY A 85 2.64 14.76 0.93
C GLY A 85 1.84 13.75 0.11
N MET A 86 1.85 12.46 0.50
CA MET A 86 1.11 11.41 -0.19
C MET A 86 -0.29 11.21 0.41
N ALA A 87 -1.28 11.01 -0.45
CA ALA A 87 -2.59 10.54 0.00
C ALA A 87 -2.51 9.05 0.36
N CYS A 88 -3.18 8.66 1.43
CA CYS A 88 -3.16 7.28 1.91
C CYS A 88 -4.54 6.93 2.52
N GLU A 89 -5.27 6.07 1.81
CA GLU A 89 -6.55 5.47 2.19
C GLU A 89 -6.34 4.13 2.90
N PHE A 90 -7.26 3.84 3.80
CA PHE A 90 -7.16 2.77 4.75
C PHE A 90 -8.39 1.85 4.72
N LYS A 91 -8.12 0.55 4.63
CA LYS A 91 -9.10 -0.50 4.91
C LYS A 91 -8.57 -1.43 5.99
N THR A 92 -9.40 -1.67 7.01
CA THR A 92 -9.01 -2.44 8.19
C THR A 92 -10.02 -3.53 8.47
N TYR A 93 -9.52 -4.71 8.85
CA TYR A 93 -10.34 -5.88 9.11
C TYR A 93 -10.12 -6.35 10.56
N PRO A 94 -11.08 -6.13 11.48
CA PRO A 94 -10.87 -6.30 12.92
C PRO A 94 -10.34 -7.67 13.36
N THR A 95 -10.79 -8.74 12.72
CA THR A 95 -10.44 -10.12 13.09
C THR A 95 -9.44 -10.77 12.14
N LEU A 96 -9.00 -10.06 11.10
CA LEU A 96 -8.10 -10.61 10.09
C LEU A 96 -6.66 -10.61 10.62
N GLY A 97 -6.00 -11.75 10.49
CA GLY A 97 -4.57 -11.92 10.75
C GLY A 97 -3.70 -11.54 9.54
N HIS A 98 -2.54 -12.19 9.40
CA HIS A 98 -1.64 -11.98 8.26
C HIS A 98 -2.04 -12.81 7.03
N TRP A 99 -3.25 -12.57 6.52
CA TRP A 99 -3.81 -13.32 5.40
C TRP A 99 -4.50 -12.37 4.43
N LEU A 100 -4.55 -12.77 3.18
CA LEU A 100 -5.32 -12.06 2.16
C LEU A 100 -6.69 -12.71 2.04
N VAL A 101 -7.75 -11.90 2.01
CA VAL A 101 -9.14 -12.37 1.88
C VAL A 101 -9.83 -11.82 0.64
N ASP A 102 -10.88 -12.50 0.19
CA ASP A 102 -11.62 -12.12 -1.01
C ASP A 102 -12.25 -10.73 -0.87
N GLU A 103 -12.64 -10.31 0.33
CA GLU A 103 -13.17 -8.97 0.58
C GLU A 103 -12.14 -7.86 0.28
N GLU A 104 -10.85 -8.10 0.54
CA GLU A 104 -9.78 -7.17 0.19
C GLU A 104 -9.62 -7.06 -1.33
N LEU A 105 -9.69 -8.19 -2.03
CA LEU A 105 -9.60 -8.23 -3.49
C LEU A 105 -10.83 -7.62 -4.15
N GLN A 106 -12.03 -7.90 -3.63
CA GLN A 106 -13.27 -7.37 -4.16
C GLN A 106 -13.32 -5.85 -3.99
N TYR A 107 -12.93 -5.33 -2.82
CA TYR A 107 -12.86 -3.88 -2.63
C TYR A 107 -11.84 -3.25 -3.58
N PHE A 108 -10.67 -3.88 -3.73
CA PHE A 108 -9.67 -3.45 -4.71
C PHE A 108 -10.31 -3.40 -6.10
N ASP A 109 -10.87 -4.48 -6.60
CA ASP A 109 -11.47 -4.55 -7.95
C ASP A 109 -12.68 -3.62 -8.16
N ASP A 110 -13.55 -3.47 -7.17
CA ASP A 110 -14.73 -2.58 -7.21
C ASP A 110 -14.31 -1.11 -7.28
N SER A 111 -13.24 -0.74 -6.56
CA SER A 111 -12.66 0.60 -6.62
C SER A 111 -12.17 0.99 -8.03
N TYR A 112 -11.98 0.00 -8.92
CA TYR A 112 -11.57 0.21 -10.32
C TYR A 112 -12.63 -0.13 -11.37
N SER A 113 -13.81 -0.63 -10.96
CA SER A 113 -14.90 -1.00 -11.87
C SER A 113 -15.93 0.11 -12.10
N ILE A 114 -15.80 1.24 -11.38
CA ILE A 114 -16.53 2.48 -11.64
C ILE A 114 -15.61 3.44 -12.42
N ALA A 115 -15.38 3.13 -13.70
CA ALA A 115 -14.77 4.04 -14.68
C ALA A 115 -15.23 3.70 -16.11
#